data_AF-A0A2L0PN13-F1
#
_entry.id   AF-A0A2L0PN13-F1
#
_cell.length_a   1.000
_cell.length_b   1.000
_cell.length_c   1.000
_cell.angle_alpha   90.00
_cell.angle_beta   90.00
_cell.angle_gamma   90.00
#
_symmetry.space_group_name_H-M   'P 1'
#
loop_
_entity.id
_entity.type
_entity.pdbx_description
1 polymer ?
#
loop_
_entity_poly.entity_id
_entity_poly.type
_entity_poly.pdbx_seq_one_letter_code
_entity_poly.pdbx_strand_id
1 'polypeptide(L)'
;MHTTQALSSYLRVILHLQDQPALQQHQKQPPVQIYEDGYTIETTTHHYYFANGVHIECEVEQEWQDGAACAGDVCPPCDISYRVVDAQGLHIQPHQKSFKNSCQMHFWIQAHHLPADDTGTTPC
;
A
#
# COMPACT_ATOMS: atom_id res chain seq x y z
N MET A 1 -4.90 -0.07 -27.49
CA MET A 1 -4.17 -1.03 -26.63
C MET A 1 -4.02 -0.35 -25.28
N HIS A 2 -4.69 -0.83 -24.23
CA HIS A 2 -4.51 -0.25 -22.89
C HIS A 2 -3.27 -0.87 -22.25
N THR A 3 -2.34 -0.04 -21.80
CA THR A 3 -1.15 -0.51 -21.08
C THR A 3 -1.57 -0.91 -19.67
N THR A 4 -1.45 -2.19 -19.35
CA THR A 4 -1.68 -2.70 -17.98
C THR A 4 -0.46 -2.38 -17.13
N GLN A 5 -0.69 -1.83 -15.94
CA GLN A 5 0.36 -1.55 -14.94
C GLN A 5 0.03 -2.23 -13.61
N ALA A 6 1.07 -2.65 -12.89
CA ALA A 6 0.88 -3.25 -11.58
C ALA A 6 0.81 -2.17 -10.50
N LEU A 7 -0.16 -2.27 -9.57
CA LEU A 7 -0.22 -1.40 -8.39
C LEU A 7 1.10 -1.45 -7.59
N SER A 8 1.76 -2.62 -7.56
CA SER A 8 3.07 -2.79 -6.93
C SER A 8 4.12 -1.82 -7.46
N SER A 9 4.05 -1.40 -8.73
CA SER A 9 5.00 -0.43 -9.29
C SER A 9 4.88 0.94 -8.60
N TYR A 10 3.66 1.41 -8.35
CA TYR A 10 3.44 2.67 -7.65
C TYR A 10 3.82 2.56 -6.16
N LEU A 11 3.46 1.46 -5.51
CA LEU A 11 3.82 1.22 -4.11
C LEU A 11 5.34 1.17 -3.91
N ARG A 12 6.10 0.63 -4.88
CA ARG A 12 7.56 0.67 -4.83
C ARG A 12 8.12 2.09 -4.87
N VAL A 13 7.49 3.00 -5.61
CA VAL A 13 7.89 4.42 -5.60
C VAL A 13 7.57 5.06 -4.26
N ILE A 14 6.38 4.82 -3.70
CA ILE A 14 5.98 5.32 -2.37
C ILE A 14 6.96 4.84 -1.29
N LEU A 15 7.46 3.61 -1.41
CA LEU A 15 8.46 3.03 -0.51
C LEU A 15 9.92 3.37 -0.88
N HIS A 16 10.16 4.25 -1.86
CA HIS A 16 11.50 4.63 -2.32
C HIS A 16 12.36 3.46 -2.82
N LEU A 17 11.73 2.40 -3.32
CA LEU A 17 12.37 1.23 -3.92
C LEU A 17 12.60 1.39 -5.43
N GLN A 18 12.02 2.42 -6.05
CA GLN A 18 12.23 2.82 -7.45
C GLN A 18 11.78 4.27 -7.68
N ASP A 19 12.19 4.88 -8.79
CA ASP A 19 11.93 6.29 -9.07
C ASP A 19 10.83 6.56 -10.12
N GLN A 20 10.28 5.51 -10.75
CA GLN A 20 9.31 5.64 -11.85
C GLN A 20 8.04 4.80 -11.64
N PRO A 21 6.85 5.33 -12.00
CA PRO A 21 6.61 6.72 -12.41
C PRO A 21 6.89 7.70 -11.26
N ALA A 22 7.36 8.91 -11.57
CA ALA A 22 7.75 9.88 -10.54
C ALA A 22 6.54 10.30 -9.67
N LEU A 23 6.74 10.32 -8.35
CA LEU A 23 5.79 10.89 -7.40
C LEU A 23 5.92 12.42 -7.43
N GLN A 24 4.86 13.13 -7.83
CA GLN A 24 4.86 14.60 -7.91
C GLN A 24 4.42 15.24 -6.61
N GLN A 25 3.45 14.65 -5.94
CA GLN A 25 2.88 15.23 -4.73
C GLN A 25 2.46 14.12 -3.77
N HIS A 26 2.75 14.37 -2.49
CA HIS A 26 2.27 13.59 -1.36
C HIS A 26 1.52 14.51 -0.41
N GLN A 27 0.30 14.12 -0.05
CA GLN A 27 -0.48 14.81 0.97
C GLN A 27 -0.85 13.82 2.07
N LYS A 28 -0.55 14.17 3.32
CA LYS A 28 -1.05 13.46 4.50
C LYS A 28 -2.23 14.25 5.07
N GLN A 29 -3.35 13.58 5.30
CA GLN A 29 -4.48 14.15 6.05
C GLN A 29 -4.19 14.10 7.56
N PRO A 30 -4.80 15.00 8.37
CA PRO A 30 -4.75 14.87 9.82
C PRO A 30 -5.28 13.51 10.26
N PRO A 31 -4.66 12.86 11.25
CA PRO A 31 -5.16 11.59 11.77
C PRO A 31 -6.54 11.78 12.40
N VAL A 32 -7.39 10.77 12.23
CA VAL A 32 -8.68 10.65 12.92
C VAL A 32 -8.50 9.62 14.04
N GLN A 33 -8.92 9.98 15.25
CA GLN A 33 -8.84 9.09 16.41
C GLN A 33 -10.22 8.79 16.95
N ILE A 34 -10.46 7.52 17.23
CA ILE A 34 -11.69 7.00 17.84
C ILE A 34 -11.28 6.24 19.11
N TYR A 35 -12.06 6.45 20.18
CA TYR A 35 -11.86 5.78 21.46
C TYR A 35 -13.03 4.85 21.71
N GLU A 36 -12.77 3.55 21.77
CA GLU A 36 -13.77 2.51 21.97
C GLU A 36 -13.27 1.48 22.98
N ASP A 37 -14.01 1.30 24.07
CA ASP A 37 -13.77 0.25 25.07
C ASP A 37 -12.32 0.13 25.60
N GLY A 38 -11.62 1.26 25.76
CA GLY A 38 -10.23 1.31 26.25
C GLY A 38 -9.16 1.10 25.17
N TYR A 39 -9.58 1.07 23.90
CA TYR A 39 -8.72 1.11 22.74
C TYR A 39 -8.75 2.50 22.11
N THR A 40 -7.59 2.93 21.61
CA THR A 40 -7.47 4.03 20.67
C THR A 40 -7.25 3.46 19.29
N ILE A 41 -8.11 3.83 18.34
CA ILE A 41 -7.96 3.55 16.92
C ILE A 41 -7.56 4.85 16.24
N GLU A 42 -6.40 4.86 15.58
CA GLU A 42 -5.95 5.98 14.77
C GLU A 42 -5.92 5.59 13.29
N THR A 43 -6.64 6.37 12.48
CA THR A 43 -6.65 6.24 11.03
C THR A 43 -5.94 7.43 10.41
N THR A 44 -4.95 7.18 9.57
CA THR A 44 -4.26 8.20 8.77
C THR A 44 -4.47 7.94 7.29
N THR A 45 -4.94 8.94 6.55
CA THR A 45 -5.08 8.89 5.10
C THR A 45 -3.97 9.68 4.40
N HIS A 46 -3.42 9.09 3.34
CA HIS A 46 -2.42 9.69 2.46
C HIS A 46 -2.91 9.69 1.02
N HIS A 47 -2.58 10.74 0.28
CA HIS A 47 -2.79 10.82 -1.16
C HIS A 47 -1.45 11.00 -1.88
N TYR A 48 -1.26 10.22 -2.93
CA TYR A 48 -0.06 10.18 -3.77
C TYR A 48 -0.46 10.47 -5.20
N TYR A 49 0.11 11.54 -5.77
CA TYR A 49 -0.14 11.97 -7.14
C TYR A 49 1.13 11.77 -7.96
N PHE A 50 1.01 11.01 -9.04
CA PHE A 50 2.12 10.63 -9.90
C PHE A 50 2.17 11.48 -11.16
N ALA A 51 3.36 11.59 -11.78
CA ALA A 51 3.59 12.40 -12.98
C ALA A 51 2.82 11.94 -14.22
N ASN A 52 2.38 10.67 -14.24
CA ASN A 52 1.49 10.15 -15.27
C ASN A 52 -0.01 10.42 -14.95
N GLY A 53 -0.28 11.22 -13.92
CA GLY A 53 -1.60 11.63 -13.46
C GLY A 53 -2.30 10.62 -12.56
N VAL A 54 -1.72 9.45 -12.31
CA VAL A 54 -2.34 8.46 -11.42
C VAL A 54 -2.43 9.00 -9.99
N HIS A 55 -3.57 8.78 -9.36
CA HIS A 55 -3.83 9.13 -7.97
C HIS A 55 -4.07 7.86 -7.16
N ILE A 56 -3.27 7.68 -6.12
CA ILE A 56 -3.42 6.59 -5.15
C ILE A 56 -3.71 7.18 -3.78
N GLU A 57 -4.68 6.59 -3.10
CA GLU A 57 -4.96 6.80 -1.70
C GLU A 57 -4.41 5.62 -0.90
N CYS A 58 -3.85 5.94 0.27
CA CYS A 58 -3.45 4.95 1.27
C CYS A 58 -4.11 5.29 2.60
N GLU A 59 -4.73 4.31 3.22
CA GLU A 59 -5.22 4.42 4.59
C GLU A 59 -4.42 3.47 5.48
N VAL A 60 -3.98 3.99 6.63
CA VAL A 60 -3.28 3.23 7.66
C VAL A 60 -4.07 3.36 8.95
N GLU A 61 -4.57 2.23 9.44
CA GLU A 61 -5.25 2.10 10.72
C GLU A 61 -4.34 1.37 11.72
N GLN A 62 -4.25 1.94 12.92
CA GLN A 62 -3.50 1.37 14.03
C GLN A 62 -4.41 1.35 15.27
N GLU A 63 -4.45 0.21 15.94
CA GLU A 63 -5.15 0.04 17.20
C GLU A 63 -4.14 -0.19 18.33
N TRP A 64 -4.34 0.44 19.47
CA TRP A 64 -3.62 0.13 20.69
C TRP A 64 -4.50 0.30 21.92
N GLN A 65 -4.24 -0.51 22.94
CA GLN A 65 -4.91 -0.40 24.21
C GLN A 65 -4.19 0.59 25.13
N ASP A 66 -4.95 1.42 25.83
CA ASP A 66 -4.39 2.39 26.76
C ASP A 66 -3.60 1.69 27.88
N GLY A 67 -2.33 2.08 28.05
CA GLY A 67 -1.45 1.52 29.08
C GLY A 67 -0.80 0.17 28.74
N ALA A 68 -1.06 -0.40 27.55
CA ALA A 68 -0.34 -1.57 27.08
C ALA A 68 1.04 -1.16 26.53
N ALA A 69 2.12 -1.65 27.13
CA ALA A 69 3.44 -1.53 26.52
C ALA A 69 3.48 -2.40 25.26
N CYS A 70 4.01 -1.86 24.15
CA CYS A 70 4.28 -2.63 22.94
C CYS A 70 5.29 -3.74 23.28
N ALA A 71 4.80 -4.95 23.54
CA ALA A 71 5.61 -6.08 23.96
C ALA A 71 5.96 -6.96 22.77
N GLY A 72 7.21 -6.88 22.29
CA GLY A 72 7.86 -7.93 21.51
C GLY A 72 8.46 -7.54 20.17
N ASP A 73 9.18 -8.48 19.58
CA ASP A 73 9.88 -8.39 18.27
C ASP A 73 8.94 -8.63 17.07
N VAL A 74 7.62 -8.64 17.28
CA VAL A 74 6.62 -8.91 16.22
C VAL A 74 6.16 -7.59 15.62
N CYS A 75 6.05 -7.53 14.29
CA CYS A 75 5.48 -6.40 13.58
C CYS A 75 4.05 -6.15 14.09
N PRO A 76 3.77 -4.97 14.68
CA PRO A 76 2.46 -4.69 15.25
C PRO A 76 1.40 -4.74 14.15
N PRO A 77 0.16 -5.13 14.49
CA PRO A 77 -0.95 -5.05 13.55
C PRO A 77 -1.10 -3.60 13.09
N CYS A 78 -1.14 -3.42 11.77
CA CYS A 78 -1.47 -2.15 11.16
C CYS A 78 -2.20 -2.45 9.86
N ASP A 79 -3.47 -2.06 9.82
CA ASP A 79 -4.32 -2.28 8.66
C ASP A 79 -3.99 -1.21 7.62
N ILE A 80 -3.32 -1.64 6.54
CA ILE A 80 -2.85 -0.75 5.47
C ILE A 80 -3.66 -1.08 4.22
N SER A 81 -4.33 -0.09 3.63
CA SER A 81 -5.03 -0.25 2.35
C SER A 81 -4.55 0.77 1.33
N TYR A 82 -4.27 0.31 0.11
CA TYR A 82 -3.98 1.17 -1.04
C TYR A 82 -5.08 1.01 -2.06
N ARG A 83 -5.57 2.13 -2.59
CA ARG A 83 -6.63 2.19 -3.60
C ARG A 83 -6.26 3.18 -4.69
N VAL A 84 -6.41 2.74 -5.95
CA VAL A 84 -6.35 3.66 -7.09
C VAL A 84 -7.61 4.52 -7.05
N VAL A 85 -7.47 5.83 -7.01
CA VAL A 85 -8.59 6.78 -7.03
C VAL A 85 -8.83 7.29 -8.44
N ASP A 86 -7.75 7.58 -9.17
CA ASP A 86 -7.78 7.90 -10.59
C ASP A 86 -6.66 7.15 -11.32
N ALA A 87 -7.03 6.37 -12.33
CA ALA A 87 -6.10 5.60 -13.13
C ALA A 87 -5.67 6.33 -14.42
N GLN A 88 -6.27 7.48 -14.76
CA GLN A 88 -5.98 8.25 -15.97
C GLN A 88 -6.00 7.41 -17.26
N GLY A 89 -6.99 6.51 -17.36
CA GLY A 89 -7.16 5.59 -18.50
C GLY A 89 -6.17 4.42 -18.55
N LEU A 90 -5.26 4.29 -17.58
CA LEU A 90 -4.42 3.11 -17.41
C LEU A 90 -5.20 1.97 -16.77
N HIS A 91 -4.82 0.74 -17.10
CA HIS A 91 -5.40 -0.43 -16.46
C HIS A 91 -4.48 -0.88 -15.32
N ILE A 92 -4.78 -0.45 -14.09
CA ILE A 92 -3.94 -0.76 -12.92
C ILE A 92 -4.51 -1.95 -12.16
N GLN A 93 -3.69 -2.99 -11.94
CA GLN A 93 -4.09 -4.18 -11.21
C GLN A 93 -3.14 -4.58 -10.06
N PRO A 94 -3.69 -5.02 -8.91
CA PRO A 94 -5.10 -4.86 -8.52
C PRO A 94 -5.46 -3.37 -8.34
N HIS A 95 -6.74 -3.02 -8.43
CA HIS A 95 -7.19 -1.62 -8.22
C HIS A 95 -7.15 -1.21 -6.73
N GLN A 96 -7.21 -2.20 -5.84
CA GLN A 96 -7.08 -2.02 -4.39
C GLN A 96 -6.34 -3.22 -3.79
N LYS A 97 -5.54 -2.97 -2.77
CA LYS A 97 -4.84 -4.01 -2.00
C LYS A 97 -4.75 -3.62 -0.54
N SER A 98 -5.14 -4.54 0.35
CA SER A 98 -5.04 -4.37 1.81
C SER A 98 -4.05 -5.37 2.42
N PHE A 99 -3.44 -4.97 3.54
CA PHE A 99 -2.44 -5.72 4.30
C PHE A 99 -2.72 -5.57 5.80
N LYS A 100 -2.54 -6.64 6.57
CA LYS A 100 -2.78 -6.61 8.02
C LYS A 100 -1.61 -6.09 8.84
N ASN A 101 -0.45 -5.94 8.19
CA ASN A 101 0.75 -5.33 8.75
C ASN A 101 1.73 -4.96 7.65
N SER A 102 2.77 -4.21 8.01
CA SER A 102 3.81 -3.78 7.06
C SER A 102 4.61 -4.96 6.50
N CYS A 103 4.81 -6.06 7.25
CA CYS A 103 5.53 -7.23 6.74
C CYS A 103 4.81 -7.90 5.56
N GLN A 104 3.48 -8.03 5.61
CA GLN A 104 2.68 -8.55 4.50
C GLN A 104 2.77 -7.66 3.26
N MET A 105 2.76 -6.34 3.45
CA MET A 105 2.96 -5.38 2.35
C MET A 105 4.33 -5.57 1.69
N HIS A 106 5.41 -5.61 2.48
CA HIS A 106 6.76 -5.78 1.95
C HIS A 106 6.91 -7.12 1.22
N PHE A 107 6.40 -8.22 1.80
CA PHE A 107 6.40 -9.53 1.14
C PHE A 107 5.65 -9.49 -0.19
N TRP A 108 4.47 -8.86 -0.24
CA TRP A 108 3.71 -8.74 -1.48
C TRP A 108 4.46 -7.92 -2.54
N ILE A 109 5.08 -6.80 -2.15
CA ILE A 109 5.90 -5.99 -3.06
C ILE A 109 7.10 -6.79 -3.59
N GLN A 110 7.70 -7.63 -2.76
CA GLN A 110 8.75 -8.58 -3.14
C GLN A 110 8.21 -9.80 -3.92
N ALA A 111 6.96 -10.20 -3.82
CA ALA A 111 6.43 -11.23 -4.71
C ALA A 111 6.20 -10.67 -6.13
N HIS A 112 5.86 -9.38 -6.22
CA HIS A 112 5.48 -8.69 -7.45
C HIS A 112 6.58 -7.81 -8.08
N HIS A 113 7.84 -8.03 -7.70
CA HIS A 113 9.02 -7.45 -8.39
C HIS A 113 9.71 -8.43 -9.34
N LEU A 114 9.36 -9.73 -9.26
CA LEU A 114 9.87 -10.74 -10.16
C LEU A 114 9.07 -10.65 -11.46
N PRO A 115 9.72 -10.57 -12.64
CA PRO A 115 9.00 -10.75 -13.88
C PRO A 115 8.30 -12.10 -13.82
N ALA A 116 7.07 -12.18 -14.37
CA ALA A 116 6.48 -13.47 -14.65
C ALA A 116 7.48 -14.21 -15.54
N ASP A 117 8.17 -15.20 -14.97
CA ASP A 117 8.95 -16.12 -15.74
C ASP A 117 7.94 -16.89 -16.59
N ASP A 118 7.73 -16.41 -17.82
CA ASP A 118 7.06 -17.13 -18.89
C ASP A 118 7.99 -18.25 -19.36
N THR A 119 8.33 -19.16 -18.45
CA THR A 119 8.78 -20.50 -18.79
C THR A 119 7.58 -21.40 -18.65
N GLY A 120 6.72 -21.31 -19.67
CA GLY A 120 5.92 -22.45 -20.08
C GLY A 120 6.82 -23.67 -20.25
N THR A 121 6.89 -24.52 -19.24
CA THR A 121 7.26 -25.92 -19.40
C THR A 121 6.41 -26.71 -18.44
N THR A 122 5.27 -27.16 -18.95
CA THR A 122 4.52 -28.28 -18.38
C THR A 122 5.40 -29.52 -18.51
N PRO A 123 5.81 -30.19 -17.41
CA PRO A 123 6.44 -31.50 -17.55
C PRO A 123 5.35 -32.51 -17.94
N CYS A 124 5.58 -33.20 -19.06
CA CYS A 124 4.98 -34.49 -19.38
C CYS A 124 5.38 -35.55 -18.35
#